data_AF-A0A7V1ED03-F1
#
_entry.id   AF-A0A7V1ED03-F1
#
_cell.length_a   1.000
_cell.length_b   1.000
_cell.length_c   1.000
_cell.angle_alpha   90.00
_cell.angle_beta   90.00
_cell.angle_gamma   90.00
#
_symmetry.space_group_name_H-M   'P 1'
#
loop_
_entity.id
_entity.type
_entity.pdbx_description
1 polymer ?
#
loop_
_entity_poly.entity_id
_entity_poly.type
_entity_poly.pdbx_seq_one_letter_code
_entity_poly.pdbx_strand_id
1 'polypeptide(L)'
;MSKTILFGKIRTYLNSKRITPVFIIGSVILLVFLFTGIFGPCIAACDPEEMHYEHLKEKPSRTFPLGTDRFGRDVLSRVIRGTRTTLPIAAASVCLEIIEKVYKTS
;
A
#
# COMPACT_ATOMS: atom_id res chain seq x y z
N MET A 1 27.69 25.82 24.07
CA MET A 1 28.38 24.72 23.35
C MET A 1 27.41 23.54 23.15
N SER A 2 26.34 23.64 22.32
CA SER A 2 25.45 22.48 22.04
C SER A 2 24.37 22.71 20.96
N LYS A 3 24.68 23.33 19.82
CA LYS A 3 23.73 23.35 18.67
C LYS A 3 24.39 22.94 17.36
N THR A 4 25.69 23.22 17.21
CA THR A 4 26.50 22.89 16.03
C THR A 4 26.69 21.37 15.82
N ILE A 5 26.71 20.58 16.90
CA ILE A 5 26.88 19.12 16.84
C ILE A 5 25.60 18.42 16.34
N LEU A 6 24.42 18.97 16.65
CA LEU A 6 23.13 18.40 16.27
C LEU A 6 22.89 18.46 14.76
N PHE A 7 23.20 19.62 14.15
CA PHE A 7 23.10 19.80 12.70
C PHE A 7 24.10 18.94 11.91
N GLY A 8 25.28 18.67 12.50
CA GLY A 8 26.27 17.78 11.91
C GLY A 8 25.78 16.34 11.75
N LYS A 9 25.13 15.76 12.77
CA LYS A 9 24.58 14.39 12.72
C LYS A 9 23.45 14.22 11.70
N ILE A 10 22.57 15.21 11.58
CA ILE A 10 21.46 15.21 10.61
C ILE A 10 22.00 15.18 9.17
N ARG A 11 23.05 15.96 8.88
CA ARG A 11 23.71 15.95 7.57
C ARG A 11 24.41 14.61 7.27
N THR A 12 24.94 13.93 8.27
CA THR A 12 25.57 12.60 8.10
C THR A 12 24.53 11.49 7.88
N TYR A 13 23.32 11.60 8.45
CA TYR A 13 22.21 10.68 8.17
C TYR A 13 21.63 10.90 6.77
N LEU A 14 21.52 12.16 6.34
CA LEU A 14 21.06 12.53 4.99
C LEU A 14 22.04 12.15 3.87
N ASN A 15 23.34 12.01 4.18
CA ASN A 15 24.37 11.66 3.20
C ASN A 15 24.69 10.16 3.12
N SER A 16 24.04 9.32 3.94
CA SER A 16 24.13 7.86 3.87
C SER A 16 23.16 7.34 2.81
N LYS A 17 23.49 7.52 1.52
CA LYS A 17 22.81 6.87 0.39
C LYS A 17 23.09 5.37 0.37
N ARG A 18 22.65 4.62 1.38
CA ARG A 18 22.51 3.16 1.27
C ARG A 18 21.11 2.86 0.77
N ILE A 19 20.88 3.14 -0.51
CA ILE A 19 19.71 2.61 -1.21
C ILE A 19 19.96 1.10 -1.31
N THR A 20 19.43 0.35 -0.35
CA THR A 20 19.52 -1.11 -0.36
C THR A 20 18.53 -1.68 -1.36
N PRO A 21 18.80 -2.84 -1.97
CA PRO A 21 17.84 -3.50 -2.85
C PRO A 21 16.48 -3.71 -2.16
N VAL A 22 16.50 -3.96 -0.84
CA VAL A 22 15.28 -4.07 -0.01
C VAL A 22 14.46 -2.77 -0.02
N PHE A 23 15.11 -1.61 0.12
CA PHE A 23 14.43 -0.32 0.07
C PHE A 23 13.80 -0.06 -1.30
N ILE A 24 14.49 -0.43 -2.38
CA ILE A 24 13.96 -0.28 -3.75
C ILE A 24 12.74 -1.18 -3.95
N ILE A 25 12.87 -2.48 -3.62
CA ILE A 25 11.79 -3.45 -3.79
C ILE A 25 10.56 -3.04 -2.98
N GLY A 26 10.76 -2.67 -1.70
CA GLY A 26 9.67 -2.17 -0.86
C GLY A 26 9.01 -0.91 -1.41
N SER A 27 9.79 0.04 -1.92
CA SER A 27 9.28 1.28 -2.53
C SER A 27 8.47 1.00 -3.80
N VAL A 28 8.94 0.08 -4.65
CA VAL A 28 8.22 -0.31 -5.88
C VAL A 28 6.90 -0.99 -5.54
N ILE A 29 6.89 -1.93 -4.60
CA ILE A 29 5.66 -2.59 -4.15
C ILE A 29 4.66 -1.56 -3.61
N LEU A 30 5.12 -0.65 -2.75
CA LEU A 30 4.28 0.41 -2.20
C LEU A 30 3.70 1.31 -3.31
N LEU A 31 4.50 1.69 -4.30
CA LEU A 31 4.04 2.47 -5.44
C LEU A 31 2.97 1.75 -6.26
N VAL A 32 3.11 0.43 -6.46
CA VAL A 32 2.08 -0.37 -7.15
C VAL A 32 0.77 -0.35 -6.36
N PHE A 33 0.80 -0.54 -5.03
CA PHE A 33 -0.41 -0.48 -4.21
C PHE A 33 -1.03 0.92 -4.14
N LEU A 34 -0.21 1.98 -4.09
CA LEU A 34 -0.70 3.36 -4.20
C LEU A 34 -1.39 3.58 -5.54
N PHE A 35 -0.77 3.14 -6.63
CA PHE A 35 -1.35 3.25 -7.96
C PHE A 35 -2.67 2.48 -8.07
N THR A 36 -2.73 1.23 -7.60
CA THR A 36 -3.98 0.45 -7.61
C THR A 36 -5.05 1.02 -6.67
N GLY A 37 -4.68 1.65 -5.57
CA GLY A 37 -5.62 2.33 -4.68
C GLY A 37 -6.21 3.60 -5.28
N ILE A 38 -5.39 4.38 -5.98
CA ILE A 38 -5.81 5.65 -6.61
C ILE A 38 -6.60 5.39 -7.89
N PHE A 39 -6.06 4.59 -8.80
CA PHE A 39 -6.67 4.24 -10.09
C PHE A 39 -7.63 3.05 -10.00
N GLY A 40 -7.82 2.49 -8.80
CA GLY A 40 -8.70 1.36 -8.53
C GLY A 40 -10.10 1.48 -9.12
N PRO A 41 -10.80 2.62 -9.04
CA PRO A 41 -12.11 2.79 -9.67
C PRO A 41 -12.12 2.66 -11.20
N CYS A 42 -11.00 2.94 -11.87
CA CYS A 42 -10.86 2.76 -13.31
C CYS A 42 -10.42 1.34 -13.69
N ILE A 43 -9.87 0.58 -12.75
CA ILE A 43 -9.33 -0.78 -12.97
C ILE A 43 -10.31 -1.85 -12.51
N ALA A 44 -11.10 -1.57 -11.47
CA ALA A 44 -12.16 -2.46 -10.99
C ALA A 44 -13.28 -2.49 -12.02
N ALA A 45 -13.39 -3.61 -12.73
CA ALA A 45 -14.40 -3.81 -13.78
C ALA A 45 -15.81 -4.04 -13.21
N CYS A 46 -15.90 -4.58 -11.99
CA CYS A 46 -17.16 -4.98 -11.34
C CYS A 46 -17.21 -4.53 -9.87
N ASP A 47 -18.41 -4.45 -9.32
CA ASP A 47 -18.61 -4.16 -7.89
C ASP A 47 -18.01 -5.30 -7.04
N PRO A 48 -17.06 -5.02 -6.13
CA PRO A 48 -16.40 -6.03 -5.29
C PRO A 48 -17.35 -6.80 -4.35
N GLU A 49 -18.55 -6.28 -4.09
CA GLU A 49 -19.54 -6.90 -3.20
C GLU A 49 -20.62 -7.66 -3.97
N GLU A 50 -20.72 -7.47 -5.28
CA GLU A 50 -21.70 -8.16 -6.12
C GLU A 50 -21.36 -9.66 -6.23
N MET A 51 -22.38 -10.49 -6.01
CA MET A 51 -22.26 -11.95 -6.03
C MET A 51 -22.82 -12.50 -7.34
N HIS A 52 -21.94 -13.01 -8.19
CA HIS A 52 -22.36 -13.69 -9.41
C HIS A 52 -22.46 -15.21 -9.18
N TYR A 53 -23.63 -15.68 -8.73
CA TYR A 53 -23.87 -17.10 -8.45
C TYR A 53 -23.69 -18.01 -9.67
N GLU A 54 -23.82 -17.48 -10.89
CA GLU A 54 -23.59 -18.22 -12.14
C GLU A 54 -22.09 -18.44 -12.42
N HIS A 55 -21.23 -17.60 -11.83
CA HIS A 55 -19.79 -17.55 -12.07
C HIS A 55 -19.00 -17.98 -10.83
N LEU A 56 -19.36 -19.12 -10.23
CA LEU A 56 -18.71 -19.64 -9.02
C LEU A 56 -17.35 -20.28 -9.34
N LYS A 57 -16.28 -19.83 -8.66
CA LYS A 57 -14.90 -20.35 -8.84
C LYS A 57 -14.45 -20.35 -10.31
N GLU A 58 -14.84 -19.31 -11.04
CA GLU A 58 -14.43 -19.15 -12.42
C GLU A 58 -12.92 -18.91 -12.47
N LYS A 59 -12.27 -19.53 -13.45
CA LYS A 59 -10.85 -19.33 -13.74
C LYS A 59 -10.63 -17.89 -14.28
N PRO A 60 -9.38 -17.39 -14.28
CA PRO A 60 -9.06 -16.08 -14.85
C PRO A 60 -9.64 -15.93 -16.27
N SER A 61 -10.51 -14.93 -16.45
CA SER A 61 -11.17 -14.60 -17.70
C SER A 61 -11.06 -13.11 -17.99
N ARG A 62 -11.46 -12.66 -19.19
CA ARG A 62 -11.42 -11.23 -19.54
C ARG A 62 -12.37 -10.41 -18.66
N THR A 63 -13.46 -11.03 -18.19
CA THR A 63 -14.44 -10.41 -17.28
C THR A 63 -13.94 -10.46 -15.84
N PHE A 64 -13.32 -11.56 -15.43
CA PHE A 64 -12.75 -11.75 -14.09
C PHE A 64 -11.23 -12.01 -14.20
N PRO A 65 -10.38 -10.96 -14.27
CA PRO A 65 -8.95 -11.14 -14.55
C PRO A 65 -8.20 -12.00 -13.53
N LEU A 66 -8.67 -12.05 -12.28
CA LEU A 66 -8.17 -12.94 -11.23
C LEU A 66 -9.13 -14.08 -10.88
N GLY A 67 -10.20 -14.25 -11.65
CA GLY A 67 -11.27 -15.20 -11.38
C GLY A 67 -12.19 -14.75 -10.24
N THR A 68 -13.08 -15.66 -9.84
CA THR A 68 -14.07 -15.41 -8.78
C THR A 68 -13.83 -16.26 -7.54
N ASP A 69 -14.25 -15.75 -6.38
CA ASP A 69 -14.22 -16.48 -5.11
C ASP A 69 -15.33 -17.58 -5.07
N ARG A 70 -15.38 -18.35 -3.98
CA ARG A 70 -16.40 -19.36 -3.67
C ARG A 70 -17.84 -18.83 -3.65
N PHE A 71 -18.00 -17.52 -3.66
CA PHE A 71 -19.29 -16.81 -3.68
C PHE A 71 -19.54 -16.09 -5.01
N GLY A 72 -18.69 -16.30 -6.03
CA GLY A 72 -18.86 -15.66 -7.34
C GLY A 72 -18.46 -14.18 -7.38
N ARG A 73 -17.70 -13.72 -6.37
CA ARG A 73 -17.24 -12.31 -6.28
C ARG A 73 -15.91 -12.16 -7.01
N ASP A 74 -15.74 -11.06 -7.74
CA ASP A 74 -14.48 -10.74 -8.41
C ASP A 74 -13.33 -10.55 -7.41
N VAL A 75 -12.30 -11.39 -7.52
CA VAL A 75 -11.12 -11.35 -6.65
C VAL A 75 -10.32 -10.07 -6.88
N LEU A 76 -10.22 -9.58 -8.13
CA LEU A 76 -9.45 -8.39 -8.46
C LEU A 76 -10.07 -7.14 -7.83
N SER A 77 -11.36 -6.90 -8.07
CA SER A 77 -12.08 -5.79 -7.45
C SER A 77 -11.98 -5.82 -5.91
N ARG A 78 -12.03 -7.01 -5.28
CA ARG A 78 -11.88 -7.12 -3.82
C ARG A 78 -10.48 -6.76 -3.33
N VAL A 79 -9.42 -7.16 -4.05
CA VAL A 79 -8.04 -6.77 -3.70
C VAL A 79 -7.86 -5.25 -3.84
N ILE A 80 -8.39 -4.66 -4.90
CA ILE A 80 -8.36 -3.20 -5.12
C ILE A 80 -9.12 -2.47 -4.00
N ARG A 81 -10.34 -2.92 -3.68
CA ARG A 81 -11.16 -2.34 -2.60
C ARG A 81 -10.47 -2.46 -1.25
N GLY A 82 -9.89 -3.62 -0.95
CA GLY A 82 -9.12 -3.85 0.27
C GLY A 82 -7.90 -2.94 0.36
N THR A 83 -7.18 -2.75 -0.75
CA THR A 83 -6.03 -1.82 -0.80
C THR A 83 -6.44 -0.40 -0.43
N ARG A 84 -7.59 0.09 -0.93
CA ARG A 84 -8.10 1.44 -0.62
C ARG A 84 -8.46 1.64 0.85
N THR A 85 -8.91 0.59 1.55
CA THR A 85 -9.25 0.69 2.97
C THR A 85 -8.04 0.47 3.88
N THR A 86 -7.08 -0.38 3.49
CA THR A 86 -5.91 -0.70 4.33
C THR A 86 -4.78 0.32 4.22
N LEU A 87 -4.56 0.93 3.04
CA LEU A 87 -3.48 1.92 2.86
C LEU A 87 -3.57 3.12 3.81
N PRO A 88 -4.74 3.78 3.97
CA PRO A 88 -4.88 4.90 4.89
C PRO A 88 -4.60 4.52 6.35
N ILE A 89 -5.03 3.31 6.75
CA ILE A 89 -4.80 2.79 8.11
C ILE A 89 -3.30 2.59 8.33
N ALA A 90 -2.62 1.91 7.41
CA ALA A 90 -1.18 1.70 7.50
C ALA A 90 -0.40 3.03 7.53
N ALA A 91 -0.79 3.99 6.68
CA ALA A 91 -0.19 5.32 6.68
C ALA A 91 -0.40 6.05 8.02
N ALA A 92 -1.61 6.00 8.58
CA ALA A 92 -1.91 6.60 9.88
C ALA A 92 -1.06 5.97 11.01
N SER A 93 -0.91 4.64 11.02
CA SER A 93 -0.07 3.95 12.01
C SER A 93 1.39 4.41 11.96
N VAL A 94 1.97 4.52 10.76
CA VAL A 94 3.36 5.01 10.59
C VAL A 94 3.48 6.47 11.02
N CYS A 95 2.50 7.31 10.70
CA CYS A 95 2.48 8.71 11.15
C CYS A 95 2.46 8.80 12.69
N LEU A 96 1.65 7.99 13.36
CA LEU A 96 1.59 7.94 14.82
C LEU A 96 2.93 7.53 15.44
N GLU A 97 3.59 6.50 14.89
CA GLU A 97 4.92 6.06 15.35
C GLU A 97 5.96 7.18 15.22
N ILE A 98 5.96 7.90 14.08
CA ILE A 98 6.87 9.03 13.86
C ILE A 98 6.61 10.12 14.90
N ILE A 99 5.34 10.45 15.15
CA ILE A 99 4.96 11.45 16.16
C ILE A 99 5.47 11.04 17.54
N GLU A 100 5.20 9.81 17.97
CA GLU A 100 5.68 9.28 19.27
C GLU A 100 7.20 9.40 19.38
N LYS A 101 7.92 9.02 18.33
CA LYS A 101 9.39 9.08 18.29
C LYS A 101 9.92 10.51 18.41
N VAL A 102 9.25 11.49 17.78
CA VAL A 102 9.63 12.91 17.86
C VAL A 102 9.44 13.44 19.28
N TYR A 103 8.30 13.11 19.92
CA TYR A 103 8.04 13.52 21.30
C TYR A 103 9.05 12.93 22.28
N LYS A 104 9.42 11.66 22.12
CA LYS A 104 10.38 10.99 23.01
C LYS A 104 11.85 11.43 22.79
N THR A 105 12.14 12.06 21.66
CA THR A 105 13.48 12.57 21.31
C THR A 105 13.69 14.02 21.77
N SER A 106 12.62 14.74 22.13
CA SER A 106 12.66 16.12 22.65
C SER A 106 12.79 16.14 24.18
#